data_AF-A0A6L5FY77-F1
#
_entry.id   AF-A0A6L5FY77-F1
#
_cell.length_a   1.000
_cell.length_b   1.000
_cell.length_c   1.000
_cell.angle_alpha   90.00
_cell.angle_beta   90.00
_cell.angle_gamma   90.00
#
_symmetry.space_group_name_H-M   'P 1'
#
loop_
_entity.id
_entity.type
_entity.pdbx_description
1 polymer ?
#
loop_
_entity_poly.entity_id
_entity_poly.type
_entity_poly.pdbx_seq_one_letter_code
_entity_poly.pdbx_strand_id
1 'polypeptide(L)'
;MAGKDLMTVHLGQFTRESASEIAGKLEEAEIAWWYKEPGFFSRIWEYGVRMFVDESRLEEAKGIAAEVVQRRAEAIEKRKGR
;
A
#
# COMPACT_ATOMS: atom_id res chain seq x y z
N MET A 1 4.24 0.18 32.01
CA MET A 1 4.42 -0.15 30.58
C MET A 1 3.81 0.98 29.79
N ALA A 2 4.63 1.92 29.30
CA ALA A 2 4.14 2.97 28.42
C ALA A 2 3.73 2.29 27.10
N GLY A 3 2.45 2.36 26.75
CA GLY A 3 1.98 1.89 25.45
C GLY A 3 2.80 2.60 24.38
N LYS A 4 3.48 1.83 23.53
CA LYS A 4 4.26 2.37 22.43
C LYS A 4 3.26 3.11 21.53
N ASP A 5 3.32 4.43 21.49
CA ASP A 5 2.51 5.21 20.55
C ASP A 5 2.85 4.71 19.14
N LEU A 6 1.90 4.05 18.48
CA LEU A 6 2.02 3.58 17.11
C LEU A 6 1.95 4.81 16.20
N MET A 7 3.11 5.40 15.93
CA MET A 7 3.26 6.48 14.97
C MET A 7 3.16 5.88 13.58
N THR A 8 2.04 6.12 12.92
CA THR A 8 1.82 5.64 11.57
C THR A 8 2.12 6.76 10.56
N VAL A 9 2.96 6.43 9.59
CA VAL A 9 3.47 7.36 8.58
C VAL A 9 2.97 6.97 7.20
N HIS A 10 2.88 7.95 6.30
CA HIS A 10 2.37 7.72 4.95
C HIS A 10 3.34 6.85 4.14
N LEU A 11 2.86 5.67 3.73
CA LEU A 11 3.60 4.75 2.86
C LEU A 11 3.52 5.22 1.41
N GLY A 12 2.32 5.61 0.96
CA GLY A 12 2.08 6.01 -0.42
C GLY A 12 0.62 5.91 -0.83
N GLN A 13 0.40 6.23 -2.10
CA GLN A 13 -0.91 6.17 -2.74
C GLN A 13 -0.88 5.16 -3.89
N PHE A 14 -1.74 4.15 -3.83
CA PHE A 14 -1.69 3.00 -4.75
C PHE A 14 -3.05 2.74 -5.42
N THR A 15 -3.07 2.05 -6.56
CA THR A 15 -4.36 1.58 -7.12
C THR A 15 -5.03 0.62 -6.14
N ARG A 16 -6.34 0.43 -6.23
CA ARG A 16 -7.07 -0.46 -5.32
C ARG A 16 -6.50 -1.88 -5.34
N GLU A 17 -6.15 -2.38 -6.51
CA GLU A 17 -5.56 -3.71 -6.68
C GLU A 17 -4.17 -3.81 -6.07
N SER A 18 -3.33 -2.78 -6.29
CA SER A 18 -1.98 -2.74 -5.74
C SER A 18 -2.02 -2.60 -4.22
N ALA A 19 -2.90 -1.75 -3.69
CA ALA A 19 -3.10 -1.56 -2.26
C ALA A 19 -3.58 -2.84 -1.56
N SER A 20 -4.50 -3.59 -2.18
CA SER A 20 -4.96 -4.88 -1.64
C SER A 20 -3.84 -5.91 -1.56
N GLU A 21 -2.93 -5.93 -2.55
CA GLU A 21 -1.81 -6.86 -2.56
C GLU A 21 -0.70 -6.44 -1.58
N ILE A 22 -0.42 -5.13 -1.49
CA ILE A 22 0.49 -4.56 -0.49
C ILE A 22 -0.03 -4.87 0.91
N ALA A 23 -1.33 -4.69 1.16
CA ALA A 23 -1.96 -5.01 2.44
C ALA A 23 -1.70 -6.48 2.83
N GLY A 24 -1.92 -7.43 1.92
CA GLY A 24 -1.64 -8.85 2.17
C GLY A 24 -0.17 -9.11 2.55
N LYS A 25 0.79 -8.53 1.83
CA LYS A 25 2.21 -8.67 2.16
C LYS A 25 2.60 -8.00 3.48
N LEU A 26 1.97 -6.87 3.83
CA LEU A 26 2.19 -6.22 5.13
C LEU A 26 1.64 -7.07 6.28
N GLU A 27 0.50 -7.74 6.09
CA GLU A 27 -0.05 -8.70 7.05
C GLU A 27 0.87 -9.92 7.23
N GLU A 28 1.40 -10.48 6.14
CA GLU A 28 2.37 -11.59 6.18
C GLU A 28 3.67 -11.20 6.92
N ALA A 29 4.09 -9.94 6.81
CA ALA A 29 5.27 -9.40 7.48
C ALA A 29 5.00 -8.92 8.93
N GLU A 30 3.76 -9.09 9.42
CA GLU A 30 3.29 -8.60 10.73
C GLU A 30 3.52 -7.09 10.93
N ILE A 31 3.45 -6.31 9.85
CA ILE A 31 3.61 -4.85 9.89
C ILE A 31 2.26 -4.21 10.14
N ALA A 32 2.13 -3.46 11.25
CA ALA A 32 0.92 -2.70 11.53
C ALA A 32 0.69 -1.63 10.44
N TRP A 33 -0.50 -1.66 9.83
CA TRP A 33 -0.87 -0.78 8.72
C TRP A 33 -2.31 -0.28 8.87
N TRP A 34 -2.60 0.85 8.22
CA TRP A 34 -3.95 1.34 8.05
C TRP A 34 -4.09 2.04 6.71
N TYR A 35 -5.33 2.21 6.28
CA TYR A 35 -5.64 2.84 5.00
C TYR A 35 -6.81 3.79 5.14
N LYS A 36 -6.86 4.79 4.25
CA LYS A 36 -8.03 5.65 4.06
C LYS A 36 -8.59 5.43 2.68
N GLU A 37 -9.80 4.86 2.61
CA GLU A 37 -10.60 4.86 1.39
C GLU A 37 -11.25 6.25 1.20
N PRO A 38 -11.13 6.89 0.01
CA PRO A 38 -11.88 8.09 -0.27
C PRO A 38 -13.38 7.77 -0.30
N GLY A 39 -14.18 8.55 0.41
CA GLY A 39 -15.60 8.27 0.66
C GLY A 39 -16.43 8.04 -0.61
N PHE A 40 -17.50 7.24 -0.44
CA PHE A 40 -18.44 6.70 -1.44
C PHE A 40 -19.04 7.72 -2.44
N PHE A 41 -18.94 9.02 -2.17
CA PHE A 41 -19.41 10.09 -3.06
C PHE A 41 -18.43 10.46 -4.19
N SER A 42 -17.20 9.91 -4.19
CA SER A 42 -16.20 10.12 -5.25
C SER A 42 -16.21 8.97 -6.27
N ARG A 43 -17.34 8.77 -6.95
CA ARG A 43 -17.53 7.63 -7.88
C ARG A 43 -16.67 7.71 -9.16
N ILE A 44 -15.84 8.74 -9.33
CA ILE A 44 -15.18 9.09 -10.59
C ILE A 44 -13.83 9.75 -10.27
N TRP A 45 -12.73 9.15 -10.75
CA TRP A 45 -11.37 9.69 -10.97
C TRP A 45 -10.28 9.61 -9.86
N GLU A 46 -9.27 8.76 -10.12
CA GLU A 46 -7.82 8.97 -9.92
C GLU A 46 -7.16 9.05 -8.52
N TYR A 47 -7.88 9.06 -7.40
CA TYR A 47 -7.24 9.21 -6.08
C TYR A 47 -6.93 7.89 -5.38
N GLY A 48 -5.99 7.07 -5.86
CA GLY A 48 -5.60 5.77 -5.26
C GLY A 48 -5.66 5.65 -3.70
N VAL A 49 -5.74 4.43 -3.20
CA VAL A 49 -5.78 4.11 -1.76
C VAL A 49 -4.52 4.64 -1.07
N ARG A 50 -4.70 5.50 -0.07
CA ARG A 50 -3.60 5.99 0.76
C ARG A 50 -3.35 4.99 1.87
N MET A 51 -2.12 4.49 1.90
CA MET A 51 -1.66 3.53 2.88
C MET A 51 -0.69 4.18 3.84
N PHE A 52 -0.73 3.71 5.07
CA PHE A 52 0.09 4.18 6.16
C PHE A 52 0.56 2.99 6.99
N VAL A 53 1.77 3.06 7.52
CA VAL A 53 2.43 1.95 8.22
C VAL A 53 3.15 2.45 9.46
N ASP A 54 3.47 1.55 10.38
CA ASP A 54 4.34 1.85 11.51
C ASP A 54 5.69 2.45 11.05
N GLU A 55 6.06 3.59 11.64
CA GLU A 55 7.28 4.32 11.30
C GLU A 55 8.54 3.46 11.42
N SER A 56 8.62 2.59 12.44
CA SER A 56 9.79 1.75 12.66
C SER A 56 9.97 0.66 11.60
N ARG A 57 8.94 0.40 10.79
CA ARG A 57 8.93 -0.56 9.68
C ARG A 57 8.70 0.10 8.32
N LEU A 58 8.79 1.43 8.22
CA LEU A 58 8.54 2.16 6.98
C LEU A 58 9.42 1.69 5.82
N GLU A 59 10.71 1.46 6.06
CA GLU A 59 11.64 1.11 4.99
C GLU A 59 11.36 -0.28 4.40
N GLU A 60 10.99 -1.24 5.27
CA GLU A 60 10.56 -2.57 4.84
C GLU A 60 9.24 -2.51 4.07
N ALA A 61 8.28 -1.74 4.59
CA ALA A 61 7.01 -1.52 3.92
C ALA A 61 7.17 -0.86 2.53
N LYS A 62 8.13 0.06 2.37
CA LYS A 62 8.47 0.64 1.05
C LYS A 62 9.03 -0.40 0.10
N GLY A 63 9.89 -1.30 0.58
CA GLY A 63 10.41 -2.42 -0.21
C GLY A 63 9.30 -3.31 -0.74
N ILE A 64 8.38 -3.71 0.15
CA ILE A 64 7.19 -4.49 -0.20
C ILE A 64 6.34 -3.76 -1.25
N ALA A 65 6.06 -2.47 -1.03
CA ALA A 65 5.27 -1.68 -1.96
C ALA A 65 5.93 -1.54 -3.34
N ALA A 66 7.24 -1.31 -3.39
CA ALA A 66 8.00 -1.22 -4.63
C ALA A 66 7.96 -2.53 -5.42
N GLU A 67 8.16 -3.67 -4.75
CA GLU A 67 8.10 -4.99 -5.38
C GLU A 67 6.73 -5.24 -6.03
N VAL A 68 5.63 -4.96 -5.30
CA VAL A 68 4.27 -5.12 -5.82
C VAL A 68 4.03 -4.23 -7.03
N VAL A 69 4.38 -2.95 -6.94
CA VAL A 69 4.16 -1.98 -8.02
C VAL A 69 4.96 -2.38 -9.26
N GLN A 70 6.24 -2.73 -9.11
CA GLN A 70 7.08 -3.16 -10.22
C GLN A 70 6.53 -4.42 -10.89
N ARG A 71 6.23 -5.45 -10.11
CA ARG A 71 5.68 -6.73 -10.60
C ARG A 71 4.40 -6.52 -11.40
N ARG A 72 3.52 -5.62 -10.94
CA ARG A 72 2.28 -5.28 -11.63
C ARG A 72 2.52 -4.48 -12.91
N ALA A 73 3.44 -3.53 -12.91
CA ALA A 73 3.82 -2.79 -14.10
C ALA A 73 4.34 -3.73 -15.21
N GLU A 74 5.24 -4.66 -14.86
CA GLU A 74 5.75 -5.67 -15.79
C GLU A 74 4.64 -6.57 -16.35
N ALA A 75 3.66 -6.95 -15.53
CA ALA A 75 2.52 -7.75 -15.97
C ALA A 75 1.60 -6.99 -16.94
N ILE A 76 1.44 -5.68 -16.77
CA ILE A 76 0.67 -4.82 -17.69
C ILE A 76 1.40 -4.70 -19.03
N GLU A 77 2.71 -4.47 -19.02
CA GLU A 77 3.49 -4.34 -20.25
C GLU A 77 3.54 -5.66 -21.05
N LYS A 78 3.69 -6.81 -20.38
CA LYS A 78 3.58 -8.13 -21.03
C LYS A 78 2.23 -8.37 -21.71
N ARG A 79 1.16 -7.79 -21.19
CA ARG A 79 -0.19 -7.93 -21.79
C ARG A 79 -0.39 -7.02 -23.00
N LYS A 80 0.29 -5.87 -23.07
CA LYS A 80 0.22 -4.93 -24.20
C LYS A 80 1.04 -5.38 -25.41
N GLY A 81 2.14 -6.11 -25.18
CA GLY A 81 3.02 -6.63 -26.24
C GLY A 81 2.57 -7.95 -26.88
N ARG A 82 1.35 -8.41 -26.62
CA ARG A 82 0.77 -9.65 -27.16
C ARG A 82 -0.33 -9.36 -28.17
#